data_AF-A0A4Y8SBB8-F1
#
_entry.id   AF-A0A4Y8SBB8-F1
#
_cell.length_a   1.000
_cell.length_b   1.000
_cell.length_c   1.000
_cell.angle_alpha   90.00
_cell.angle_beta   90.00
_cell.angle_gamma   90.00
#
_symmetry.space_group_name_H-M   'P 1'
#
loop_
_entity.id
_entity.type
_entity.pdbx_description
1 polymer ?
#
loop_
_entity_poly.entity_id
_entity_poly.type
_entity_poly.pdbx_seq_one_letter_code
_entity_poly.pdbx_strand_id
1 'polypeptide(L)' 'MHNKKHNDEYIDRKTAAKYTGFSPGTLAVWDCTKRYNLKPIKIGRSVRYRKKYLDEFLESRLIKY' A
#
# COMPACT_ATOMS: atom_id res chain seq x y z
N MET A 1 -2.72 6.93 27.98
CA MET A 1 -1.90 6.41 26.87
C MET A 1 -2.84 5.97 25.76
N HIS A 2 -3.01 6.76 24.70
CA HIS A 2 -3.97 6.47 23.63
C HIS A 2 -3.48 5.26 22.81
N ASN A 3 -3.92 4.06 23.21
CA ASN A 3 -3.74 2.83 22.43
C ASN A 3 -4.68 2.91 21.23
N LYS A 4 -4.28 3.69 20.22
CA LYS A 4 -4.97 3.77 18.95
C LYS A 4 -4.75 2.43 18.25
N LYS A 5 -5.63 1.47 18.54
CA LYS A 5 -5.84 0.27 17.72
C LYS A 5 -6.32 0.78 16.36
N HIS A 6 -5.41 1.29 15.55
CA HIS A 6 -5.70 1.51 14.15
C HIS A 6 -5.93 0.12 13.59
N ASN A 7 -7.13 -0.08 13.06
CA ASN A 7 -7.54 -1.27 12.34
C ASN A 7 -6.78 -1.28 11.00
N ASP A 8 -5.45 -1.44 11.11
CA ASP A 8 -4.53 -1.35 10.00
C ASP A 8 -4.64 -2.64 9.22
N GLU A 9 -5.62 -2.66 8.34
CA GLU A 9 -5.84 -3.80 7.47
C GLU A 9 -4.64 -3.91 6.51
N TYR A 10 -3.74 -4.82 6.86
CA TYR A 10 -2.59 -5.17 6.05
C TYR A 10 -3.04 -6.13 4.96
N ILE A 11 -3.03 -5.63 3.72
CA ILE A 11 -3.42 -6.40 2.56
C ILE A 11 -2.20 -6.91 1.81
N ASP A 12 -2.29 -8.12 1.26
CA ASP A 12 -1.25 -8.69 0.41
C ASP A 12 -1.09 -7.87 -0.87
N ARG A 13 0.09 -7.95 -1.51
CA ARG A 13 0.37 -7.32 -2.80
C ARG A 13 -0.72 -7.61 -3.85
N LYS A 14 -1.25 -8.83 -3.92
CA LYS A 14 -2.32 -9.17 -4.87
C LYS A 14 -3.64 -8.43 -4.57
N THR A 15 -3.97 -8.31 -3.29
CA THR A 15 -5.16 -7.58 -2.85
C THR A 15 -4.98 -6.07 -3.02
N ALA A 16 -3.79 -5.54 -2.72
CA ALA A 16 -3.44 -4.15 -2.97
C ALA A 16 -3.52 -3.79 -4.46
N ALA A 17 -3.04 -4.70 -5.33
CA ALA A 17 -3.16 -4.57 -6.77
C ALA A 17 -4.63 -4.42 -7.20
N LYS A 18 -5.47 -5.36 -6.77
CA LYS A 18 -6.92 -5.30 -7.05
C LYS A 18 -7.59 -4.05 -6.48
N TYR A 19 -7.21 -3.64 -5.27
CA TYR A 19 -7.78 -2.48 -4.59
C TYR A 19 -7.44 -1.17 -5.29
N THR A 20 -6.18 -1.00 -5.68
CA THR A 20 -5.69 0.22 -6.35
C THR A 20 -5.92 0.23 -7.87
N GLY A 21 -6.32 -0.91 -8.44
CA GLY A 21 -6.44 -1.10 -9.89
C GLY A 21 -5.10 -1.29 -10.62
N PHE A 22 -3.97 -1.26 -9.93
CA PHE A 22 -2.65 -1.48 -10.53
C PHE A 22 -2.25 -2.95 -10.56
N SER A 23 -1.37 -3.32 -11.48
CA SER A 23 -0.81 -4.68 -11.51
C SER A 23 0.10 -4.95 -10.30
N PRO A 24 0.17 -6.20 -9.79
CA PRO A 24 1.08 -6.55 -8.70
C PRO A 24 2.55 -6.36 -9.06
N GLY A 25 2.92 -6.46 -10.34
CA GLY A 25 4.25 -6.12 -10.84
C GLY A 25 4.59 -4.64 -10.65
N THR A 26 3.64 -3.74 -10.89
CA THR A 26 3.80 -2.30 -10.66
C THR A 26 4.08 -2.00 -9.18
N LEU A 27 3.35 -2.65 -8.28
CA LEU A 27 3.59 -2.54 -6.84
C LEU A 27 4.95 -3.10 -6.41
N ALA A 28 5.44 -4.16 -7.08
CA ALA A 28 6.78 -4.70 -6.85
C ALA A 28 7.87 -3.74 -7.34
N VAL A 29 7.69 -3.10 -8.50
CA VAL A 29 8.61 -2.06 -9.00
C VAL A 29 8.64 -0.86 -8.04
N TRP A 30 7.49 -0.42 -7.51
CA TRP A 30 7.43 0.67 -6.53
C TRP A 30 8.09 0.31 -5.19
N ASP A 31 7.99 -0.95 -4.77
CA ASP A 31 8.70 -1.49 -3.61
C ASP A 31 10.23 -1.44 -3.82
N CYS A 32 10.71 -1.92 -4.98
CA CYS A 32 12.14 -1.89 -5.31
C CYS A 32 12.69 -0.47 -5.49
N THR A 33 11.94 0.41 -6.14
CA THR A 33 12.37 1.79 -6.40
C THR A 33 12.17 2.72 -5.20
N LYS A 34 11.42 2.27 -4.18
CA LYS A 34 10.98 3.09 -3.02
C LYS A 34 10.43 4.46 -3.44
N ARG A 35 9.84 4.53 -4.63
CA ARG A 35 9.44 5.79 -5.28
C ARG A 35 8.30 6.49 -4.54
N TYR A 36 7.50 5.73 -3.78
CA TYR A 36 6.34 6.22 -3.06
C TYR A 36 6.34 5.71 -1.63
N ASN A 37 5.75 6.49 -0.72
CA ASN A 37 5.71 6.19 0.71
C ASN A 37 4.63 5.15 1.07
N LEU A 38 4.57 4.06 0.30
CA LEU A 38 3.61 2.97 0.48
C LEU A 38 3.90 2.12 1.73
N LYS A 39 5.05 2.39 2.38
CA LYS A 39 5.59 1.68 3.55
C LYS A 39 5.30 0.18 3.51
N PRO A 40 5.78 -0.52 2.47
CA PRO A 40 5.60 -1.95 2.35
C PRO A 40 6.24 -2.64 3.57
N ILE A 41 5.48 -3.50 4.22
CA ILE A 41 5.96 -4.30 5.35
C ILE A 41 6.26 -5.68 4.82
N LYS A 42 7.52 -6.10 4.98
CA LYS A 42 7.95 -7.43 4.60
C LYS A 42 7.73 -8.38 5.77
N ILE A 43 6.90 -9.40 5.57
CA ILE A 43 6.64 -10.47 6.52
C ILE A 43 7.16 -11.77 5.90
N GLY A 44 8.39 -12.13 6.26
CA GLY A 44 9.09 -13.27 5.67
C GLY A 44 9.30 -13.10 4.16
N ARG A 45 8.74 -14.01 3.37
CA ARG A 45 8.77 -13.98 1.89
C ARG A 45 7.68 -13.11 1.27
N SER A 46 6.67 -12.71 2.05
CA SER A 46 5.52 -11.95 1.55
C SER A 46 5.64 -10.47 1.89
N VAL A 47 5.10 -9.62 1.02
CA VAL A 47 5.04 -8.17 1.24
C VAL A 47 3.59 -7.75 1.39
N ARG A 48 3.30 -7.02 2.46
CA ARG A 48 1.98 -6.47 2.73
C ARG A 48 2.01 -4.95 2.74
N TYR A 49 0.87 -4.39 2.37
CA TYR A 49 0.65 -2.95 2.27
C TYR A 49 -0.43 -2.55 3.25
N ARG A 50 -0.28 -1.38 3.84
CA ARG A 50 -1.32 -0.78 4.69
C ARG A 50 -2.33 -0.10 3.78
N LYS A 51 -3.62 -0.41 3.93
CA LYS A 51 -4.68 0.24 3.18
C LYS A 51 -4.58 1.77 3.22
N LYS A 52 -4.33 2.33 4.41
CA LYS A 52 -4.19 3.78 4.61
C LYS A 52 -3.16 4.44 3.68
N TYR A 53 -1.98 3.85 3.52
CA TYR A 53 -0.95 4.43 2.65
C TYR A 53 -1.28 4.27 1.16
N LEU A 54 -2.02 3.22 0.79
CA LEU A 54 -2.52 3.07 -0.57
C LEU A 54 -3.61 4.10 -0.88
N ASP A 55 -4.46 4.41 0.09
CA ASP A 55 -5.51 5.42 -0.02
C ASP A 55 -4.91 6.83 -0.17
N GLU A 56 -4.04 7.26 0.77
CA GLU A 56 -3.32 8.54 0.67
C GLU A 56 -2.58 8.70 -0.68
N PHE A 57 -2.07 7.59 -1.20
CA PHE A 57 -1.40 7.56 -2.49
C PHE A 57 -2.34 7.67 -3.68
N LEU A 58 -3.51 7.01 -3.62
CA LEU A 58 -4.56 7.17 -4.62
C LEU A 58 -5.06 8.61 -4.61
N GLU A 59 -5.34 9.17 -3.43
CA GLU A 59 -5.75 10.57 -3.26
C GLU A 59 -4.71 11.54 -3.83
N SER A 60 -3.41 11.31 -3.57
CA SER A 60 -2.34 12.14 -4.12
C SER A 60 -2.24 12.09 -5.66
N ARG A 61 -2.81 11.07 -6.31
CA ARG A 61 -2.81 10.90 -7.78
C ARG A 61 -4.14 11.22 -8.42
N LEU A 62 -5.22 11.10 -7.66
CA LEU A 62 -6.55 11.53 -8.07
C LEU A 62 -6.59 13.06 -7.98
N ILE A 63 -5.85 13.72 -8.88
CA ILE A 63 -6.01 15.15 -9.12
C ILE A 63 -7.47 15.32 -9.55
N LYS A 64 -8.27 15.85 -8.61
CA LYS A 64 -9.69 16.13 -8.76
C LYS A 64 -9.85 17.09 -9.94
N TYR A 65 -10.27 16.56 -11.10
CA TYR A 65 -10.73 17.36 -12.23
C TYR A 65 -12.13 17.88 -11.97
#